data_AF-A0A0D6AH27-F1
#
_entry.id   AF-A0A0D6AH27-F1
#
_cell.length_a   1.000
_cell.length_b   1.000
_cell.length_c   1.000
_cell.angle_alpha   90.00
_cell.angle_beta   90.00
_cell.angle_gamma   90.00
#
_symmetry.space_group_name_H-M   'P 1'
#
loop_
_entity.id
_entity.type
_entity.pdbx_description
1 polymer ?
#
loop_
_entity_poly.entity_id
_entity_poly.type
_entity_poly.pdbx_seq_one_letter_code
_entity_poly.pdbx_strand_id
1 'polypeptide(L)'
;MKINTVELLKPTTIASTIVLLSSLAVGIASGLFSFYLGGTSLVGVTSPPENPTQKINNKEKNDLKEKKFHLMSEEKILVQVYDYIHEARKESKVKEKSQK
;
A
#
# COMPACT_ATOMS: atom_id res chain seq x y z
N MET A 1 -13.20 -55.11 15.74
CA MET A 1 -14.35 -54.20 15.68
C MET A 1 -15.14 -54.54 14.42
N LYS A 2 -16.31 -55.18 14.54
CA LYS A 2 -17.15 -55.52 13.37
C LYS A 2 -17.86 -54.25 12.90
N ILE A 3 -17.50 -53.74 11.73
CA ILE A 3 -18.25 -52.68 11.07
C ILE A 3 -19.52 -53.30 10.49
N ASN A 4 -20.68 -52.92 11.02
CA ASN A 4 -21.97 -53.35 10.49
C ASN A 4 -22.21 -52.58 9.18
N THR A 5 -21.88 -53.21 8.05
CA THR A 5 -22.01 -52.62 6.70
C THR A 5 -23.44 -52.18 6.36
N VAL A 6 -24.43 -52.72 7.07
CA VAL A 6 -25.87 -52.40 6.90
C VAL A 6 -26.23 -51.01 7.41
N GLU A 7 -25.49 -50.44 8.37
CA GLU A 7 -25.71 -49.07 8.86
C GLU A 7 -25.15 -47.99 7.92
N LEU A 8 -24.14 -48.35 7.13
CA LEU A 8 -23.44 -47.46 6.21
C LEU A 8 -24.23 -47.20 4.92
N LEU A 9 -25.14 -48.12 4.56
CA LEU A 9 -25.96 -48.04 3.35
C LEU A 9 -27.28 -47.26 3.54
N LYS A 10 -27.56 -46.78 4.76
CA LYS A 10 -28.71 -45.90 5.01
C LYS A 10 -28.44 -44.56 4.32
N PRO A 11 -29.40 -44.01 3.54
CA PRO A 11 -29.20 -42.76 2.81
C PRO A 11 -28.82 -41.58 3.73
N THR A 12 -29.29 -41.59 4.98
CA THR A 12 -28.94 -40.61 6.00
C THR A 12 -27.47 -40.68 6.42
N THR A 13 -26.89 -41.88 6.50
CA THR A 13 -25.46 -42.08 6.83
C THR A 13 -24.57 -41.68 5.66
N ILE A 14 -25.02 -41.91 4.43
CA ILE A 14 -24.31 -41.49 3.21
C ILE A 14 -24.32 -39.96 3.11
N ALA A 15 -25.47 -39.32 3.35
CA ALA A 15 -25.56 -37.86 3.35
C ALA A 15 -24.68 -37.22 4.43
N SER A 16 -24.69 -37.76 5.66
CA SER A 16 -23.87 -37.22 6.76
C SER A 16 -22.37 -37.38 6.51
N THR A 17 -21.94 -38.52 5.96
CA THR A 17 -20.53 -38.74 5.58
C THR A 17 -20.08 -37.82 4.45
N ILE A 18 -20.92 -37.54 3.46
CA ILE A 18 -20.61 -36.57 2.39
C ILE A 18 -20.45 -35.15 2.97
N VAL A 19 -21.31 -34.74 3.89
CA VAL A 19 -21.22 -33.41 4.55
C VAL A 19 -19.97 -33.30 5.42
N LEU A 20 -19.61 -34.36 6.14
CA LEU A 20 -18.38 -34.41 6.91
C LEU A 20 -17.13 -34.34 6.02
N LEU A 21 -17.15 -35.04 4.90
CA LEU A 21 -16.04 -35.04 3.95
C LEU A 21 -15.90 -33.69 3.23
N SER A 22 -17.02 -33.05 2.88
CA SER A 22 -17.01 -31.74 2.23
C SER A 22 -16.56 -30.62 3.16
N SER A 23 -17.01 -30.61 4.41
CA SER A 23 -16.54 -29.65 5.42
C SER A 23 -15.06 -29.80 5.73
N LEU A 24 -14.55 -31.04 5.80
CA LEU A 24 -13.12 -31.30 5.96
C LEU A 24 -12.30 -30.81 4.75
N ALA A 25 -12.79 -31.07 3.54
CA ALA A 25 -12.14 -30.60 2.30
C ALA A 25 -12.09 -29.07 2.21
N VAL A 26 -13.20 -28.39 2.54
CA VAL A 26 -13.28 -26.92 2.57
C VAL A 26 -12.34 -26.34 3.64
N GLY A 27 -12.29 -26.95 4.83
CA GLY A 27 -11.39 -26.53 5.91
C GLY A 27 -9.92 -26.63 5.53
N ILE A 28 -9.50 -27.74 4.91
CA ILE A 28 -8.12 -27.94 4.45
C ILE A 28 -7.76 -26.97 3.33
N ALA A 29 -8.63 -26.80 2.33
CA ALA A 29 -8.39 -25.89 1.21
C ALA A 29 -8.24 -24.44 1.67
N SER A 30 -9.12 -23.99 2.58
CA SER A 30 -9.06 -22.65 3.18
C SER A 30 -7.77 -22.45 3.98
N GLY A 31 -7.39 -23.42 4.82
CA GLY A 31 -6.18 -23.37 5.63
C GLY A 31 -4.89 -23.26 4.79
N LEU A 32 -4.79 -24.05 3.72
CA LEU A 32 -3.65 -24.00 2.78
C LEU A 32 -3.58 -22.66 2.04
N PHE A 33 -4.74 -22.16 1.59
CA PHE A 33 -4.81 -20.87 0.91
C PHE A 33 -4.43 -19.72 1.83
N SER A 34 -4.94 -19.67 3.06
CA SER A 34 -4.58 -18.67 4.06
C SER A 34 -3.10 -18.77 4.47
N PHE A 35 -2.53 -19.97 4.57
CA PHE A 35 -1.11 -20.15 4.86
C PHE A 35 -0.22 -19.64 3.73
N TYR A 36 -0.56 -19.95 2.48
CA TYR A 36 0.17 -19.48 1.31
C TYR A 36 0.07 -17.95 1.15
N LEU A 37 -1.14 -17.40 1.26
CA LEU A 37 -1.36 -15.97 1.14
C LEU A 37 -0.75 -15.18 2.31
N GLY A 38 -0.83 -15.72 3.53
CA GLY A 38 -0.17 -15.15 4.71
C GLY A 38 1.36 -15.20 4.61
N GLY A 39 1.91 -16.31 4.14
CA GLY A 39 3.36 -16.45 3.92
C GLY A 39 3.89 -15.49 2.87
N THR A 40 3.20 -15.34 1.74
CA THR A 40 3.58 -14.39 0.68
C THR A 40 3.42 -12.93 1.10
N SER A 41 2.46 -12.61 1.98
CA SER A 41 2.34 -11.28 2.58
C SER A 41 3.55 -10.91 3.46
N LEU A 42 4.12 -11.87 4.21
CA LEU A 42 5.37 -11.67 4.95
C LEU A 42 6.59 -11.58 4.03
N VAL A 43 6.55 -12.18 2.84
CA VAL A 43 7.60 -12.01 1.83
C VAL A 43 7.50 -10.64 1.15
N GLY A 44 6.34 -10.00 1.11
CA GLY A 44 6.18 -8.63 0.59
C GLY A 44 6.96 -7.55 1.36
N VAL A 45 7.48 -7.86 2.55
CA VAL A 45 8.47 -7.05 3.27
C VAL A 45 9.89 -7.61 3.10
N THR A 46 10.25 -8.13 1.91
CA THR A 46 11.67 -8.18 1.54
C THR A 46 12.16 -6.76 1.70
N SER A 47 12.85 -6.52 2.81
CA SER A 47 13.58 -5.28 3.01
C SER A 47 14.40 -5.12 1.75
N PRO A 48 14.29 -3.99 1.03
CA PRO A 48 15.06 -3.81 -0.19
C PRO A 48 16.52 -4.23 0.12
N PRO A 49 17.15 -5.07 -0.74
CA PRO A 49 18.50 -5.59 -0.47
C PRO A 49 19.50 -4.45 -0.24
N GLU A 50 19.16 -3.27 -0.74
CA GLU A 50 19.78 -2.01 -0.39
C GLU A 50 19.04 -1.39 0.80
N ASN A 51 19.71 -1.38 1.96
CA ASN A 51 19.36 -0.51 3.07
C ASN A 51 19.03 0.91 2.52
N PRO A 52 17.85 1.50 2.78
CA PRO A 52 17.48 2.81 2.27
C PRO A 52 18.49 3.91 2.64
N THR A 53 19.28 3.73 3.71
CA THR A 53 20.40 4.61 4.05
C THR A 53 21.49 4.61 2.97
N GLN A 54 21.73 3.48 2.27
CA GLN A 54 22.72 3.40 1.20
C GLN A 54 22.29 4.14 -0.07
N LYS A 55 20.99 4.17 -0.40
CA LYS A 55 20.47 4.97 -1.52
C LYS A 55 20.62 6.47 -1.28
N ILE A 56 20.52 6.92 -0.02
CA ILE A 56 20.75 8.31 0.37
C ILE A 56 22.25 8.64 0.31
N ASN A 57 23.09 7.78 0.88
CA ASN A 57 24.54 8.00 0.95
C ASN A 57 25.23 7.96 -0.44
N ASN A 58 24.71 7.15 -1.39
CA ASN A 58 25.23 7.09 -2.77
C ASN A 58 24.72 8.23 -3.67
N LYS A 59 23.56 8.84 -3.35
CA LYS A 59 23.13 10.10 -3.98
C LYS A 59 23.92 11.29 -3.46
N GLU A 60 24.24 11.31 -2.17
CA GLU A 60 25.08 12.35 -1.58
C GLU A 60 26.46 12.42 -2.21
N LYS A 61 27.09 11.27 -2.55
CA LYS A 61 28.40 11.26 -3.20
C LYS A 61 28.44 11.81 -4.62
N ASN A 62 27.31 11.82 -5.34
CA ASN A 62 27.24 12.28 -6.74
C ASN A 62 26.54 13.63 -6.93
N ASP A 63 25.88 14.16 -5.89
CA ASP A 63 25.14 15.43 -5.96
C ASP A 63 25.72 16.52 -5.03
N LEU A 64 27.00 16.37 -4.63
CA LEU A 64 27.81 17.44 -4.02
C LEU A 64 28.13 18.58 -5.01
N LYS A 65 27.29 18.83 -6.02
CA LYS A 65 27.15 20.17 -6.58
C LYS A 65 26.25 20.99 -5.67
N GLU A 66 26.82 21.31 -4.50
CA GLU A 66 26.58 22.49 -3.67
C GLU A 66 25.32 23.31 -4.03
N LYS A 67 24.12 22.79 -3.78
CA LYS A 67 22.95 23.66 -3.59
C LYS A 67 23.06 24.24 -2.20
N LYS A 68 23.89 25.27 -2.08
CA LYS A 68 24.03 26.11 -0.89
C LYS A 68 22.63 26.57 -0.48
N PHE A 69 22.10 26.01 0.60
CA PHE A 69 20.90 26.51 1.22
C PHE A 69 21.18 27.93 1.69
N HIS A 70 20.64 28.92 0.96
CA HIS A 70 20.78 30.32 1.32
C HIS A 70 19.66 30.67 2.28
N LEU A 71 20.01 30.87 3.56
CA LEU A 71 19.09 31.35 4.58
C LEU A 71 18.60 32.75 4.18
N MET A 72 17.32 32.86 3.86
CA MET A 72 16.70 34.13 3.50
C MET A 72 16.18 34.83 4.76
N SER A 73 16.37 36.14 4.86
CA SER A 73 15.79 36.92 5.97
C SER A 73 14.27 36.93 5.87
N GLU A 74 13.59 36.92 7.01
CA GLU A 74 12.13 36.93 7.11
C GLU A 74 11.50 38.11 6.37
N GLU A 75 12.12 39.29 6.43
CA GLU A 75 11.71 40.48 5.68
C GLU A 75 11.62 40.22 4.17
N LYS A 76 12.62 39.54 3.59
CA LYS A 76 12.65 39.22 2.16
C LYS A 76 11.52 38.28 1.75
N ILE A 77 11.19 37.33 2.62
CA ILE A 77 10.10 36.38 2.42
C ILE A 77 8.76 37.14 2.42
N LEU A 78 8.56 38.07 3.35
CA LEU A 78 7.34 38.87 3.44
C LEU A 78 7.13 39.76 2.21
N VAL A 79 8.20 40.39 1.71
CA VAL A 79 8.14 41.19 0.46
C VAL A 79 7.77 40.30 -0.73
N GLN A 80 8.42 39.14 -0.87
CA GLN A 80 8.16 38.23 -1.98
C GLN A 80 6.72 37.69 -1.98
N VAL A 81 6.18 37.38 -0.80
CA VAL A 81 4.78 36.94 -0.64
C VAL A 81 3.81 38.08 -0.95
N TYR A 82 4.09 39.29 -0.47
CA TYR A 82 3.26 40.47 -0.75
C TYR A 82 3.18 40.75 -2.26
N ASP A 83 4.33 40.73 -2.94
CA ASP A 83 4.44 40.96 -4.38
C ASP A 83 3.68 39.87 -5.16
N TYR A 84 3.86 38.60 -4.79
CA TYR A 84 3.14 37.48 -5.40
C TYR A 84 1.61 37.63 -5.31
N ILE A 85 1.10 38.00 -4.12
CA ILE A 85 -0.34 38.20 -3.90
C ILE A 85 -0.85 39.43 -4.69
N HIS A 86 -0.07 40.50 -4.75
CA HIS A 86 -0.48 41.72 -5.45
C HIS A 86 -0.48 41.56 -6.97
N GLU A 87 0.52 40.90 -7.54
CA GLU A 87 0.57 40.60 -8.98
C GLU A 87 -0.56 39.64 -9.37
N ALA A 88 -0.82 38.59 -8.57
CA ALA A 88 -1.97 37.69 -8.79
C ALA A 88 -3.32 38.44 -8.78
N ARG A 89 -3.47 39.45 -7.92
CA ARG A 89 -4.67 40.31 -7.90
C ARG A 89 -4.76 41.25 -9.11
N LYS A 90 -3.63 41.76 -9.62
CA LYS A 90 -3.62 42.60 -10.84
C LYS A 90 -4.03 41.78 -12.06
N GLU A 91 -3.49 40.57 -12.22
CA GLU A 91 -3.86 39.65 -13.31
C GLU A 91 -5.35 39.27 -13.26
N SER A 92 -5.89 39.08 -12.05
CA SER A 92 -7.31 38.79 -11.85
C SER A 92 -8.23 39.94 -12.31
N LYS A 93 -7.84 41.20 -12.02
CA LYS A 93 -8.59 42.39 -12.47
C LYS A 93 -8.50 42.64 -13.97
N VAL A 94 -7.41 42.23 -14.62
CA VAL A 94 -7.25 42.34 -16.09
C VAL A 94 -8.16 41.36 -16.82
N LYS A 95 -8.33 40.13 -16.29
CA LYS A 95 -9.26 39.15 -16.87
C LYS A 95 -10.72 39.58 -16.76
N GLU A 96 -11.10 40.24 -15.66
CA GLU A 96 -12.47 40.73 -15.45
C GLU A 96 -12.85 41.89 -16.41
N LYS A 97 -11.89 42.74 -16.79
CA LYS A 97 -12.12 43.82 -17.77
C LYS A 97 -12.13 43.35 -19.23
N SER A 98 -11.55 42.20 -19.55
CA SER A 98 -11.46 41.70 -20.93
C SER A 98 -12.65 40.82 -21.34
N GLN A 99 -13.58 40.54 -20.41
CA GLN A 99 -14.82 39.77 -20.66
C GLN A 99 -16.09 40.63 -20.61
N LYS A 100 -15.97 41.95 -20.72
CA LYS A 100 -17.11 42.87 -20.79
C LYS A 100 -17.17 43.61 -22.10
#